data_AF-A0A3C1JY62-F1
#
_entry.id   AF-A0A3C1JY62-F1
#
_cell.length_a   1.000
_cell.length_b   1.000
_cell.length_c   1.000
_cell.angle_alpha   90.00
_cell.angle_beta   90.00
_cell.angle_gamma   90.00
#
_symmetry.space_group_name_H-M   'P 1'
#
loop_
_entity.id
_entity.type
_entity.pdbx_description
1 polymer ?
#
loop_
_entity_poly.entity_id
_entity_poly.type
_entity_poly.pdbx_seq_one_letter_code
_entity_poly.pdbx_strand_id
1 'polypeptide(L)'
;MKLKIALILILFTCLALNLTAQKKIPELNTEIVKYVESVMGTKVERGECWDLANQALLKVDADWDREYKYGNKIDPEKDKIFPGDIVQFEKIKVKYAKGNATYTEIMEHHTAIVYKVIDKGVFELAHQNTEFSGRKVGISKFDISTVVQGKMFFYRPTKNLK
;
A
#
# COMPACT_ATOMS: atom_id res chain seq x y z
N MET A 1 12.28 -47.81 -59.49
CA MET A 1 11.36 -48.52 -58.58
C MET A 1 12.04 -48.62 -57.21
N LYS A 2 11.27 -48.42 -56.13
CA LYS A 2 11.64 -48.35 -54.69
C LYS A 2 12.01 -46.96 -54.12
N LEU A 3 10.92 -46.25 -53.86
CA LEU A 3 10.71 -45.16 -52.92
C LEU A 3 11.17 -45.55 -51.50
N LYS A 4 11.91 -44.68 -50.79
CA LYS A 4 12.02 -44.70 -49.33
C LYS A 4 11.70 -43.32 -48.80
N ILE A 5 10.52 -43.23 -48.18
CA ILE A 5 10.03 -42.11 -47.37
C ILE A 5 10.74 -42.18 -46.01
N ALA A 6 11.33 -41.07 -45.56
CA ALA A 6 11.63 -40.83 -44.14
C ALA A 6 11.75 -39.31 -43.96
N LEU A 7 10.66 -38.66 -43.55
CA LEU A 7 10.29 -38.31 -42.17
C LEU A 7 10.77 -36.89 -41.85
N ILE A 8 9.87 -35.94 -42.10
CA ILE A 8 9.94 -34.56 -41.65
C ILE A 8 9.76 -34.59 -40.12
N LEU A 9 10.79 -34.19 -39.37
CA LEU A 9 10.62 -33.86 -37.96
C LEU A 9 10.83 -32.35 -37.79
N ILE A 10 9.70 -31.66 -37.62
CA ILE A 10 9.59 -30.25 -37.26
C ILE A 10 10.22 -30.09 -35.88
N LEU A 11 11.41 -29.48 -35.81
CA LEU A 11 12.00 -29.09 -34.54
C LEU A 11 11.25 -27.85 -34.05
N PHE A 12 10.39 -28.09 -33.06
CA PHE A 12 9.62 -27.11 -32.32
C PHE A 12 10.47 -25.90 -31.95
N THR A 13 9.97 -24.72 -32.34
CA THR A 13 10.40 -23.43 -31.82
C THR A 13 10.31 -23.45 -30.30
N CYS A 14 11.44 -23.31 -29.61
CA CYS A 14 11.45 -22.95 -28.20
C CYS A 14 10.85 -21.55 -28.07
N LEU A 15 9.54 -21.48 -27.89
CA LEU A 15 8.83 -20.30 -27.45
C LEU A 15 9.35 -19.99 -26.04
N ALA A 16 10.31 -19.08 -25.96
CA ALA A 16 10.80 -18.54 -24.70
C ALA A 16 9.63 -17.80 -24.03
N LEU A 17 8.91 -18.52 -23.19
CA LEU A 17 7.96 -17.97 -22.23
C LEU A 17 8.77 -17.17 -21.20
N ASN A 18 9.11 -15.93 -21.54
CA ASN A 18 9.38 -14.91 -20.54
C ASN A 18 8.03 -14.57 -19.90
N LEU A 19 7.54 -15.42 -19.00
CA LEU A 19 6.60 -14.97 -17.98
C LEU A 19 7.35 -13.93 -17.16
N THR A 20 7.16 -12.67 -17.51
CA THR A 20 7.40 -11.59 -16.58
C THR A 20 6.62 -11.94 -15.33
N ALA A 21 7.34 -12.19 -14.23
CA ALA A 21 6.73 -12.30 -12.91
C ALA A 21 6.11 -10.93 -12.60
N GLN A 22 4.90 -10.70 -13.10
CA GLN A 22 4.09 -9.55 -12.75
C GLN A 22 3.78 -9.74 -11.27
N LYS A 23 4.61 -9.11 -10.42
CA LYS A 23 4.54 -9.21 -8.96
C LYS A 23 3.14 -8.76 -8.53
N LYS A 24 2.24 -9.74 -8.41
CA LYS A 24 0.84 -9.60 -8.00
C LYS A 24 0.81 -8.97 -6.61
N ILE A 25 -0.17 -8.10 -6.38
CA ILE A 25 -0.44 -7.55 -5.05
C ILE A 25 -0.68 -8.74 -4.09
N PRO A 26 -0.12 -8.74 -2.87
CA PRO A 26 -0.37 -9.81 -1.91
C PRO A 26 -1.87 -9.97 -1.63
N GLU A 27 -2.29 -11.18 -1.22
CA GLU A 27 -3.71 -11.48 -1.01
C GLU A 27 -4.32 -10.64 0.11
N LEU A 28 -3.66 -10.55 1.28
CA LEU A 28 -4.13 -9.72 2.40
C LEU A 28 -4.28 -8.26 2.00
N ASN A 29 -3.28 -7.72 1.29
CA ASN A 29 -3.28 -6.39 0.73
C ASN A 29 -4.48 -6.14 -0.20
N THR A 30 -4.82 -7.11 -1.06
CA THR A 30 -5.96 -7.01 -1.98
C THR A 30 -7.28 -6.93 -1.22
N GLU A 31 -7.46 -7.74 -0.19
CA GLU A 31 -8.68 -7.73 0.64
C GLU A 31 -8.78 -6.46 1.51
N ILE A 32 -7.65 -5.93 1.99
CA ILE A 32 -7.62 -4.63 2.68
C ILE A 32 -8.11 -3.51 1.76
N VAL A 33 -7.65 -3.47 0.51
CA VAL A 33 -8.10 -2.43 -0.44
C VAL A 33 -9.60 -2.53 -0.71
N LYS A 34 -10.13 -3.74 -0.92
CA LYS A 34 -11.58 -3.97 -1.07
C LYS A 34 -12.36 -3.47 0.16
N TYR A 35 -11.83 -3.73 1.35
CA TYR A 35 -12.43 -3.21 2.58
C TYR A 35 -12.44 -1.68 2.58
N VAL A 36 -11.32 -1.03 2.28
CA VAL A 36 -11.22 0.43 2.20
C VAL A 36 -12.24 1.01 1.22
N GLU A 37 -12.37 0.42 0.03
CA GLU A 37 -13.37 0.83 -0.98
C GLU A 37 -14.80 0.73 -0.43
N SER A 38 -15.11 -0.33 0.32
CA SER A 38 -16.45 -0.55 0.89
C SER A 38 -16.86 0.46 1.96
N VAL A 39 -15.89 1.12 2.62
CA VAL A 39 -16.14 2.09 3.69
C VAL A 39 -15.81 3.53 3.30
N MET A 40 -15.48 3.78 2.03
CA MET A 40 -15.11 5.09 1.53
C MET A 40 -16.19 6.14 1.83
N GLY A 41 -15.78 7.30 2.35
CA GLY A 41 -16.70 8.39 2.71
C GLY A 41 -17.57 8.12 3.95
N THR A 42 -17.41 6.96 4.60
CA THR A 42 -18.12 6.61 5.83
C THR A 42 -17.22 6.75 7.06
N LYS A 43 -17.83 6.81 8.24
CA LYS A 43 -17.12 6.82 9.52
C LYS A 43 -16.94 5.36 9.96
N VAL A 44 -15.70 4.89 10.02
CA VAL A 44 -15.37 3.59 10.61
C VAL A 44 -15.21 3.75 12.11
N GLU A 45 -15.95 2.93 12.87
CA GLU A 45 -15.96 2.90 14.34
C GLU A 45 -16.11 4.29 14.97
N ARG A 46 -15.20 4.66 15.86
CA ARG A 46 -15.27 5.94 16.56
C ARG A 46 -14.93 7.06 15.62
N GLY A 47 -14.12 6.85 14.59
CA GLY A 47 -13.67 7.91 13.72
C GLY A 47 -12.16 8.18 13.75
N GLU A 48 -11.40 7.42 14.54
CA GLU A 48 -9.96 7.64 14.76
C GLU A 48 -9.11 7.09 13.62
N CYS A 49 -7.94 7.68 13.36
CA CYS A 49 -7.10 7.31 12.22
C CYS A 49 -6.70 5.83 12.20
N TRP A 50 -6.49 5.24 13.37
CA TRP A 50 -6.17 3.84 13.54
C TRP A 50 -7.38 2.89 13.42
N ASP A 51 -8.62 3.39 13.59
CA ASP A 51 -9.82 2.55 13.51
C ASP A 51 -9.92 1.89 12.13
N LEU A 52 -9.62 2.62 11.04
CA LEU A 52 -9.56 2.09 9.68
C LEU A 52 -8.56 0.94 9.54
N ALA A 53 -7.33 1.14 10.04
CA ALA A 53 -6.27 0.14 9.95
C ALA A 53 -6.61 -1.12 10.77
N ASN A 54 -7.11 -0.94 12.00
CA ASN A 54 -7.55 -2.05 12.84
C ASN A 54 -8.66 -2.87 12.18
N GLN A 55 -9.71 -2.22 11.67
CA GLN A 55 -10.80 -2.94 11.01
C GLN A 55 -10.34 -3.64 9.73
N ALA A 56 -9.43 -3.02 8.96
CA ALA A 56 -8.87 -3.65 7.77
C ALA A 56 -8.09 -4.94 8.11
N LEU A 57 -7.25 -4.90 9.15
CA LEU A 57 -6.51 -6.07 9.63
C LEU A 57 -7.42 -7.17 10.18
N LEU A 58 -8.45 -6.80 10.95
CA LEU A 58 -9.45 -7.75 11.45
C LEU A 58 -10.20 -8.47 10.31
N LYS A 59 -10.52 -7.76 9.21
CA LYS A 59 -11.21 -8.36 8.05
C LYS A 59 -10.39 -9.43 7.34
N VAL A 60 -9.07 -9.31 7.37
CA VAL A 60 -8.16 -10.25 6.72
C VAL A 60 -7.48 -11.20 7.69
N ASP A 61 -7.87 -11.14 8.98
CA ASP A 61 -7.31 -11.96 10.05
C ASP A 61 -5.77 -11.85 10.08
N ALA A 62 -5.29 -10.60 10.05
CA ALA A 62 -3.88 -10.26 10.13
C ALA A 62 -3.49 -9.81 11.55
N ASP A 63 -2.26 -10.13 11.92
CA ASP A 63 -1.66 -9.79 13.20
C ASP A 63 -1.14 -8.35 13.23
N TRP A 64 -1.24 -7.77 14.42
CA TRP A 64 -0.58 -6.53 14.81
C TRP A 64 -0.38 -6.49 16.32
N ASP A 65 0.56 -5.65 16.79
CA ASP A 65 0.88 -5.52 18.21
C ASP A 65 -0.16 -4.74 19.03
N ARG A 66 -1.24 -4.27 18.38
CA ARG A 66 -2.27 -3.38 18.96
C ARG A 66 -1.73 -2.04 19.48
N GLU A 67 -0.50 -1.70 19.09
CA GLU A 67 0.08 -0.39 19.26
C GLU A 67 0.28 0.19 17.86
N TYR A 68 1.49 0.08 17.31
CA TYR A 68 1.91 0.79 16.09
C TYR A 68 2.66 -0.09 15.09
N LYS A 69 2.68 -1.42 15.28
CA LYS A 69 3.24 -2.38 14.31
C LYS A 69 2.14 -3.20 13.67
N TYR A 70 1.79 -2.81 12.46
CA TYR A 70 0.67 -3.35 11.68
C TYR A 70 1.06 -4.55 10.78
N GLY A 71 2.08 -5.30 11.18
CA GLY A 71 2.62 -6.42 10.44
C GLY A 71 4.15 -6.35 10.27
N ASN A 72 4.67 -6.95 9.19
CA ASN A 72 6.09 -6.96 8.92
C ASN A 72 6.55 -5.58 8.45
N LYS A 73 7.55 -5.00 9.12
CA LYS A 73 8.13 -3.72 8.70
C LYS A 73 8.80 -3.87 7.33
N ILE A 74 8.53 -2.91 6.44
CA ILE A 74 9.13 -2.81 5.10
C ILE A 74 9.78 -1.43 4.92
N ASP A 75 10.80 -1.36 4.08
CA ASP A 75 11.55 -0.14 3.79
C ASP A 75 11.12 0.44 2.43
N PRO A 76 10.44 1.60 2.38
CA PRO A 76 9.96 2.16 1.11
C PRO A 76 11.08 2.56 0.13
N GLU A 77 12.33 2.64 0.57
CA GLU A 77 13.47 2.89 -0.31
C GLU A 77 13.99 1.62 -1.00
N LYS A 78 13.81 0.45 -0.36
CA LYS A 78 14.38 -0.83 -0.79
C LYS A 78 13.32 -1.83 -1.26
N ASP A 79 12.18 -1.86 -0.60
CA ASP A 79 11.08 -2.77 -0.85
C ASP A 79 10.05 -2.18 -1.80
N LYS A 80 9.39 -3.06 -2.55
CA LYS A 80 8.20 -2.67 -3.32
C LYS A 80 7.05 -2.44 -2.35
N ILE A 81 6.47 -1.25 -2.39
CA ILE A 81 5.21 -0.92 -1.71
C ILE A 81 4.02 -1.39 -2.54
N PHE A 82 2.99 -1.91 -1.88
CA PHE A 82 1.74 -2.33 -2.51
C PHE A 82 0.56 -1.57 -1.91
N PRO A 83 -0.54 -1.39 -2.67
CA PRO A 83 -1.84 -1.10 -2.09
C PRO A 83 -2.15 -2.05 -0.93
N GLY A 84 -2.75 -1.55 0.14
CA GLY A 84 -3.03 -2.30 1.37
C GLY A 84 -1.88 -2.36 2.38
N ASP A 85 -0.67 -1.88 2.05
CA ASP A 85 0.38 -1.68 3.07
C ASP A 85 -0.06 -0.53 4.01
N ILE A 86 0.34 -0.59 5.27
CA ILE A 86 -0.08 0.35 6.32
C ILE A 86 1.08 1.28 6.66
N VAL A 87 0.77 2.56 6.86
CA VAL A 87 1.75 3.61 7.18
C VAL A 87 1.43 4.19 8.54
N GLN A 88 2.42 4.18 9.43
CA GLN A 88 2.40 4.89 10.70
C GLN A 88 3.32 6.11 10.62
N PHE A 89 2.78 7.27 10.96
CA PHE A 89 3.47 8.56 11.02
C PHE A 89 3.74 8.95 12.47
N GLU A 90 4.98 9.36 12.76
CA GLU A 90 5.37 9.88 14.06
C GLU A 90 6.08 11.23 13.89
N LYS A 91 5.44 12.30 14.39
CA LYS A 91 5.96 13.66 14.43
C LYS A 91 6.49 14.15 13.08
N ILE A 92 5.75 13.83 12.01
CA ILE A 92 6.19 14.20 10.67
C ILE A 92 5.88 15.65 10.37
N LYS A 93 6.84 16.30 9.73
CA LYS A 93 6.67 17.62 9.13
C LYS A 93 6.76 17.48 7.63
N VAL A 94 5.68 17.85 6.96
CA VAL A 94 5.57 17.82 5.50
C VAL A 94 5.69 19.25 4.99
N LYS A 95 6.50 19.46 3.95
CA LYS A 95 6.70 20.75 3.30
C LYS A 95 6.61 20.60 1.79
N TYR A 96 5.66 21.31 1.17
CA TYR A 96 5.47 21.27 -0.28
C TYR A 96 5.10 22.65 -0.83
N ALA A 97 5.40 22.86 -2.11
CA ALA A 97 5.02 24.06 -2.83
C ALA A 97 3.69 23.83 -3.57
N LYS A 98 2.80 24.82 -3.55
CA LYS A 98 1.58 24.84 -4.37
C LYS A 98 1.42 26.25 -4.94
N GLY A 99 1.65 26.39 -6.24
CA GLY A 99 1.82 27.70 -6.89
C GLY A 99 3.03 28.44 -6.33
N ASN A 100 2.85 29.70 -5.94
CA ASN A 100 3.91 30.54 -5.37
C ASN A 100 4.01 30.44 -3.84
N ALA A 101 3.22 29.56 -3.21
CA ALA A 101 3.18 29.40 -1.76
C ALA A 101 3.83 28.09 -1.31
N THR A 102 4.49 28.13 -0.16
CA THR A 102 5.02 26.96 0.53
C THR A 102 4.11 26.64 1.71
N TYR A 103 3.67 25.38 1.78
CA TYR A 103 2.82 24.86 2.84
C TYR A 103 3.65 24.01 3.79
N THR A 104 3.22 23.95 5.05
CA THR A 104 3.83 23.11 6.07
C THR A 104 2.73 22.49 6.89
N GLU A 105 2.73 21.17 6.97
CA GLU A 105 1.79 20.38 7.76
C GLU A 105 2.57 19.58 8.80
N ILE A 106 1.99 19.44 9.98
CA ILE A 106 2.58 18.68 11.09
C ILE A 106 1.57 17.61 11.49
N MET A 107 2.01 16.35 11.47
CA MET A 107 1.24 15.22 11.97
C MET A 107 2.00 14.59 13.14
N GLU A 108 1.49 14.82 14.35
CA GLU A 108 2.11 14.29 15.59
C GLU A 108 2.06 12.77 15.63
N HIS A 109 0.90 12.18 15.33
CA HIS A 109 0.69 10.75 15.35
C HIS A 109 -0.48 10.36 14.44
N HIS A 110 -0.23 9.64 13.34
CA HIS A 110 -1.28 9.34 12.36
C HIS A 110 -1.09 7.99 11.67
N THR A 111 -2.19 7.28 11.40
CA THR A 111 -2.17 6.00 10.69
C THR A 111 -2.94 6.13 9.38
N ALA A 112 -2.43 5.52 8.32
CA ALA A 112 -3.07 5.46 7.02
C ALA A 112 -2.81 4.13 6.31
N ILE A 113 -3.63 3.83 5.31
CA ILE A 113 -3.46 2.67 4.42
C ILE A 113 -3.07 3.18 3.04
N VAL A 114 -2.06 2.58 2.41
CA VAL A 114 -1.73 2.84 1.00
C VAL A 114 -2.90 2.35 0.16
N TYR A 115 -3.72 3.27 -0.36
CA TYR A 115 -4.83 2.94 -1.25
C TYR A 115 -4.33 2.67 -2.67
N LYS A 116 -3.40 3.51 -3.15
CA LYS A 116 -2.80 3.37 -4.48
C LYS A 116 -1.35 3.81 -4.50
N VAL A 117 -0.54 3.15 -5.32
CA VAL A 117 0.83 3.58 -5.63
C VAL A 117 0.78 4.32 -6.97
N ILE A 118 1.06 5.62 -6.95
CA ILE A 118 1.07 6.48 -8.14
C ILE A 118 2.43 6.43 -8.82
N ASP A 119 3.49 6.55 -8.02
CA ASP A 119 4.89 6.46 -8.45
C ASP A 119 5.76 6.00 -7.26
N LYS A 120 7.07 5.82 -7.47
CA LYS A 120 8.03 5.53 -6.40
C LYS A 120 7.99 6.66 -5.36
N GLY A 121 7.52 6.32 -4.15
CA GLY A 121 7.40 7.26 -3.05
C GLY A 121 6.18 8.19 -3.11
N VAL A 122 5.30 8.01 -4.11
CA VAL A 122 4.09 8.82 -4.27
C VAL A 122 2.86 7.91 -4.20
N PHE A 123 1.99 8.19 -3.24
CA PHE A 123 0.87 7.34 -2.87
C PHE A 123 -0.43 8.12 -2.79
N GLU A 124 -1.55 7.43 -2.98
CA GLU A 124 -2.82 7.85 -2.41
C GLU A 124 -3.03 7.05 -1.12
N LEU A 125 -3.32 7.76 -0.03
CA LEU A 125 -3.53 7.21 1.29
C LEU A 125 -5.00 7.27 1.64
N ALA A 126 -5.57 6.16 2.10
CA ALA A 126 -6.87 6.11 2.75
C ALA A 126 -6.71 6.23 4.27
N HIS A 127 -7.44 7.17 4.86
CA HIS A 127 -7.35 7.49 6.28
C HIS A 127 -8.55 8.32 6.73
N GLN A 128 -8.73 8.43 8.04
CA GLN A 128 -9.76 9.23 8.68
C GLN A 128 -9.14 10.06 9.80
N ASN A 129 -9.93 10.95 10.40
CA ASN A 129 -9.47 11.94 11.37
C ASN A 129 -8.48 12.93 10.76
N THR A 130 -8.85 13.49 9.60
CA THR A 130 -8.05 14.48 8.88
C THR A 130 -8.81 15.79 8.79
N GLU A 131 -8.11 16.88 8.50
CA GLU A 131 -8.77 18.19 8.29
C GLU A 131 -9.73 18.16 7.09
N PHE A 132 -9.41 17.41 6.04
CA PHE A 132 -10.17 17.43 4.79
C PHE A 132 -11.38 16.49 4.76
N SER A 133 -11.37 15.37 5.51
CA SER A 133 -12.48 14.41 5.55
C SER A 133 -13.11 14.25 6.93
N GLY A 134 -12.58 14.92 7.95
CA GLY A 134 -13.03 14.77 9.33
C GLY A 134 -12.94 13.32 9.80
N ARG A 135 -13.97 12.84 10.49
CA ARG A 135 -14.03 11.46 11.01
C ARG A 135 -14.39 10.39 9.96
N LYS A 136 -14.47 10.77 8.68
CA LYS A 136 -14.80 9.85 7.58
C LYS A 136 -13.54 9.42 6.83
N VAL A 137 -13.58 8.21 6.27
CA VAL A 137 -12.54 7.70 5.38
C VAL A 137 -12.49 8.57 4.14
N GLY A 138 -11.33 9.19 3.91
CA GLY A 138 -11.03 9.98 2.73
C GLY A 138 -9.68 9.61 2.16
N ILE A 139 -9.42 10.10 0.94
CA ILE A 139 -8.15 9.87 0.23
C ILE A 139 -7.38 11.18 0.14
N SER A 140 -6.09 11.13 0.44
CA SER A 140 -5.15 12.22 0.14
C SER A 140 -3.94 11.71 -0.64
N LYS A 141 -3.33 12.59 -1.43
CA LYS A 141 -2.05 12.31 -2.07
C LYS A 141 -0.93 12.55 -1.06
N PHE A 142 0.04 11.64 -1.02
CA PHE A 142 1.22 11.75 -0.18
C PHE A 142 2.48 11.49 -0.99
N ASP A 143 3.50 12.32 -0.81
CA ASP A 143 4.80 12.20 -1.44
C ASP A 143 5.87 12.17 -0.35
N ILE A 144 6.57 11.05 -0.20
CA ILE A 144 7.57 10.87 0.87
C ILE A 144 8.70 11.90 0.80
N SER A 145 9.00 12.43 -0.40
CA SER A 145 10.07 13.43 -0.59
C SER A 145 9.74 14.78 0.05
N THR A 146 8.47 15.02 0.36
CA THR A 146 8.00 16.24 1.03
C THR A 146 8.17 16.17 2.55
N VAL A 147 8.51 15.01 3.12
CA VAL A 147 8.77 14.85 4.55
C VAL A 147 10.17 15.37 4.88
N VAL A 148 10.23 16.43 5.70
CA VAL A 148 11.49 17.07 6.10
C VAL A 148 11.92 16.77 7.53
N GLN A 149 11.02 16.19 8.33
CA GLN A 149 11.27 15.79 9.71
C GLN A 149 10.29 14.67 10.11
N GLY A 150 10.67 13.87 11.11
CA GLY A 150 9.83 12.82 11.71
C GLY A 150 10.17 11.43 11.18
N LYS A 151 9.30 10.46 11.49
CA LYS A 151 9.48 9.07 11.07
C LYS A 151 8.23 8.53 10.39
N MET A 152 8.46 7.71 9.38
CA MET A 152 7.44 6.91 8.71
C MET A 152 7.80 5.45 8.86
N PHE A 153 6.82 4.65 9.23
CA PHE A 153 6.96 3.20 9.30
C PHE A 153 5.94 2.57 8.37
N PHE A 154 6.43 1.78 7.42
CA PHE A 154 5.59 1.03 6.50
C PHE A 154 5.53 -0.42 6.99
N TYR A 155 4.34 -0.99 6.93
CA TYR A 155 4.07 -2.35 7.36
C TYR A 155 3.30 -3.10 6.28
N ARG A 156 3.75 -4.32 6.02
CA ARG A 156 3.00 -5.30 5.24
C ARG A 156 2.17 -6.18 6.18
N PRO A 157 0.84 -6.24 6.01
CA PRO A 157 -0.01 -7.15 6.78
C PRO A 157 0.51 -8.59 6.73
N THR A 158 0.43 -9.29 7.86
CA THR A 158 0.86 -10.69 7.98
C THR A 158 0.02 -11.41 9.01
N LYS A 159 -0.06 -12.74 8.92
CA LYS A 159 -0.75 -13.60 9.92
C LYS A 159 0.21 -14.26 10.92
N ASN A 160 1.47 -13.86 10.90
CA ASN A 160 2.51 -14.46 11.73
C ASN A 160 3.46 -13.37 12.24
N LEU A 161 2.91 -12.34 12.89
CA LEU A 161 3.74 -11.31 13.48
C LEU A 161 4.55 -11.95 14.63
N LYS A 162 5.88 -11.88 14.53
CA LYS A 162 6.81 -12.45 15.52
C LYS A 162 7.24 -11.42 16.54
#